data_AF-A0A2G7LXG7-F1
#
_entry.id   AF-A0A2G7LXG7-F1
#
_cell.length_a   1.000
_cell.length_b   1.000
_cell.length_c   1.000
_cell.angle_alpha   90.00
_cell.angle_beta   90.00
_cell.angle_gamma   90.00
#
_symmetry.space_group_name_H-M   'P 1'
#
loop_
_entity.id
_entity.type
_entity.pdbx_description
1 polymer ?
#
loop_
_entity_poly.entity_id
_entity_poly.type
_entity_poly.pdbx_seq_one_letter_code
_entity_poly.pdbx_strand_id
1 'polypeptide(L)'
;MTRFVKFGYVAEGRVALLIDNGEVNQSLLKKYDIEYKQLLSMLRKQSVFSLQEVKHAVLEIDGSLSVLRKPEYEPPSAQDLGLETPSDNFAITVIDKGELLKMSMKGKEMDTDKVRIEMQKQGYDNIKDIAYAEYGEDGTLYIIPRKRKKNRTIIRNMT
;
A
#
# COMPACT_ATOMS: atom_id res chain seq x y z
N MET A 1 -22.71 11.05 44.07
CA MET A 1 -22.48 9.67 43.58
C MET A 1 -23.35 9.54 42.34
N THR A 2 -22.86 9.39 41.11
CA THR A 2 -21.71 8.61 40.64
C THR A 2 -21.07 9.32 39.45
N ARG A 3 -19.74 9.40 39.48
CA ARG A 3 -18.86 10.13 38.55
C ARG A 3 -18.38 9.15 37.48
N PHE A 4 -18.72 9.38 36.22
CA PHE A 4 -18.10 8.69 35.08
C PHE A 4 -17.87 9.66 33.92
N VAL A 5 -16.74 10.36 33.96
CA VAL A 5 -16.01 10.70 32.74
C VAL A 5 -14.53 10.51 33.07
N LYS A 6 -13.95 9.42 32.58
CA LYS A 6 -12.52 9.15 32.71
C LYS A 6 -12.00 8.73 31.34
N PHE A 7 -11.78 9.71 30.47
CA PHE A 7 -10.94 9.53 29.28
C PHE A 7 -9.91 10.66 29.19
N GLY A 8 -8.80 10.44 29.89
CA GLY A 8 -7.45 10.57 29.35
C GLY A 8 -6.90 11.97 29.08
N TYR A 9 -6.28 12.55 30.10
CA TYR A 9 -5.30 13.63 29.96
C TYR A 9 -4.00 13.14 29.29
N VAL A 10 -3.31 14.05 28.62
CA VAL A 10 -2.14 13.84 27.74
C VAL A 10 -0.85 13.72 28.53
N ALA A 11 -0.10 12.65 28.26
CA ALA A 11 1.35 12.46 28.51
C ALA A 11 1.82 11.01 28.18
N GLU A 12 0.93 10.11 27.79
CA GLU A 12 1.20 8.69 27.49
C GLU A 12 0.57 8.39 26.13
N GLY A 13 1.19 7.59 25.25
CA GLY A 13 0.71 7.28 23.89
C GLY A 13 -0.79 6.93 23.80
N ARG A 14 -1.64 7.95 23.66
CA ARG A 14 -3.10 7.81 23.63
C ARG A 14 -3.66 8.60 22.47
N VAL A 15 -4.34 7.83 21.64
CA VAL A 15 -5.21 8.20 20.55
C VAL A 15 -6.28 9.21 21.02
N ALA A 16 -6.59 10.26 20.22
CA ALA A 16 -7.55 11.30 20.59
C ALA A 16 -8.60 11.59 19.49
N LEU A 17 -9.88 11.54 19.83
CA LEU A 17 -10.99 11.82 18.91
C LEU A 17 -11.17 13.33 18.73
N LEU A 18 -10.51 13.90 17.72
CA LEU A 18 -10.55 15.33 17.40
C LEU A 18 -11.87 15.78 16.76
N ILE A 19 -12.54 14.90 16.03
CA ILE A 19 -13.87 15.15 15.46
C ILE A 19 -14.77 13.98 15.84
N ASP A 20 -15.94 14.27 16.41
CA ASP A 20 -16.94 13.27 16.80
C ASP A 20 -18.30 13.62 16.19
N ASN A 21 -18.86 12.72 15.38
CA ASN A 21 -20.10 12.92 14.62
C ASN A 21 -20.14 14.26 13.84
N GLY A 22 -19.02 14.66 13.27
CA GLY A 22 -18.87 15.91 12.51
C GLY A 22 -18.63 17.16 13.35
N GLU A 23 -18.61 17.06 14.68
CA GLU A 23 -18.31 18.17 15.58
C GLU A 23 -16.83 18.18 15.96
N VAL A 24 -16.15 19.31 15.75
CA VAL A 24 -14.75 19.49 16.10
C VAL A 24 -14.60 19.71 17.59
N ASN A 25 -13.79 18.88 18.26
CA ASN A 25 -13.46 19.05 19.67
C ASN A 25 -12.39 20.13 19.87
N GLN A 26 -12.84 21.37 19.98
CA GLN A 26 -11.97 22.54 20.15
C GLN A 26 -11.09 22.46 21.40
N SER A 27 -11.56 21.78 22.46
CA SER A 27 -10.79 21.61 23.69
C SER A 27 -9.57 20.71 23.48
N LEU A 28 -9.71 19.66 22.67
CA LEU A 28 -8.61 18.78 22.29
C LEU A 28 -7.66 19.49 21.32
N LEU A 29 -8.17 20.22 20.32
CA LEU A 29 -7.31 21.02 19.45
C LEU A 29 -6.41 21.97 20.26
N LYS A 30 -6.98 22.66 21.25
CA LYS A 30 -6.21 23.51 22.17
C LYS A 30 -5.21 22.72 23.02
N LYS A 31 -5.61 21.55 23.54
CA LYS A 31 -4.75 20.69 24.38
C LYS A 31 -3.52 20.17 23.64
N TYR A 32 -3.66 19.91 22.34
CA TYR A 32 -2.59 19.41 21.47
C TYR A 32 -1.92 20.50 20.62
N ASP A 33 -2.27 21.78 20.83
CA ASP A 33 -1.77 22.92 20.06
C ASP A 33 -1.94 22.76 18.53
N ILE A 34 -3.10 22.24 18.13
CA ILE A 34 -3.46 22.01 16.72
C ILE A 34 -4.36 23.16 16.25
N GLU A 35 -3.84 23.97 15.35
CA GLU A 35 -4.62 24.96 14.62
C GLU A 35 -5.52 24.31 13.56
N TYR A 36 -6.65 24.94 13.22
CA TYR A 36 -7.53 24.47 12.14
C TYR A 36 -6.80 24.27 10.80
N LYS A 37 -5.80 25.11 10.47
CA LYS A 37 -4.99 24.95 9.26
C LYS A 37 -4.16 23.66 9.26
N GLN A 38 -3.70 23.23 10.43
CA GLN A 38 -2.96 21.98 10.59
C GLN A 38 -3.92 20.79 10.51
N LEU A 39 -5.07 20.85 11.18
CA LEU A 39 -6.12 19.82 11.07
C LEU A 39 -6.54 19.62 9.61
N LEU A 40 -6.83 20.70 8.88
CA LEU A 40 -7.15 20.65 7.45
C LEU A 40 -6.00 20.08 6.60
N SER A 41 -4.74 20.40 6.93
CA SER A 41 -3.57 19.81 6.27
C SER A 41 -3.49 18.30 6.49
N MET A 42 -3.75 17.83 7.72
CA MET A 42 -3.79 16.41 8.05
C MET A 42 -4.92 15.68 7.33
N LEU A 43 -6.12 16.27 7.26
CA LEU A 43 -7.25 15.73 6.50
C LEU A 43 -6.94 15.60 5.00
N ARG A 44 -6.30 16.61 4.39
CA ARG A 44 -5.93 16.55 2.97
C ARG A 44 -4.90 15.46 2.66
N LYS A 45 -4.01 15.13 3.60
CA LYS A 45 -3.10 13.97 3.46
C LYS A 45 -3.87 12.64 3.41
N GLN A 46 -5.10 12.61 3.91
CA GLN A 46 -6.05 11.48 3.84
C GLN A 46 -7.07 11.65 2.71
N SER A 47 -6.81 12.54 1.73
CA SER A 47 -7.72 12.85 0.61
C SER A 47 -9.08 13.44 1.03
N VAL A 48 -9.18 14.04 2.23
CA VAL A 48 -10.39 14.72 2.72
C VAL A 48 -10.17 16.24 2.67
N PHE A 49 -11.00 16.96 1.91
CA PHE A 49 -10.75 18.38 1.61
C PHE A 49 -11.64 19.34 2.40
N SER A 50 -12.70 18.84 3.06
CA SER A 50 -13.59 19.62 3.91
C SER A 50 -13.87 18.93 5.25
N LEU A 51 -13.97 19.71 6.32
CA LEU A 51 -14.43 19.22 7.64
C LEU A 51 -15.86 18.67 7.58
N GLN A 52 -16.68 19.15 6.65
CA GLN A 52 -18.07 18.69 6.50
C GLN A 52 -18.15 17.24 6.06
N GLU A 53 -17.10 16.72 5.41
CA GLU A 53 -17.02 15.34 4.95
C GLU A 53 -16.70 14.36 6.08
N VAL A 54 -16.20 14.86 7.20
CA VAL A 54 -15.68 14.03 8.29
C VAL A 54 -16.80 13.68 9.26
N LYS A 55 -16.95 12.38 9.55
CA LYS A 55 -17.76 11.90 10.67
C LYS A 55 -16.92 11.79 11.93
N HIS A 56 -15.77 11.13 11.84
CA HIS A 56 -14.81 11.03 12.94
C HIS A 56 -13.38 11.28 12.45
N ALA A 57 -12.58 11.93 13.29
CA ALA A 57 -11.15 12.06 13.06
C ALA A 57 -10.40 11.82 14.36
N VAL A 58 -9.37 10.99 14.27
CA VAL A 58 -8.64 10.47 15.40
C VAL A 58 -7.16 10.78 15.22
N LEU A 59 -6.58 11.53 16.17
CA LEU A 59 -5.15 11.77 16.27
C LEU A 59 -4.47 10.55 16.87
N GLU A 60 -3.61 9.90 16.11
CA GLU A 60 -2.87 8.71 16.50
C GLU A 60 -1.61 9.06 17.29
N ILE A 61 -1.00 8.04 17.91
CA ILE A 61 0.20 8.20 18.76
C ILE A 61 1.39 8.76 17.97
N ASP A 62 1.52 8.37 16.71
CA ASP A 62 2.59 8.82 15.81
C ASP A 62 2.34 10.23 15.22
N GLY A 63 1.25 10.89 15.62
CA GLY A 63 0.84 12.18 15.10
C GLY A 63 0.12 12.11 13.74
N SER A 64 -0.15 10.92 13.22
CA SER A 64 -1.02 10.75 12.05
C SER A 64 -2.49 10.94 12.41
N LEU A 65 -3.34 11.05 11.38
CA LEU A 65 -4.78 11.22 11.53
C LEU A 65 -5.49 10.07 10.83
N SER A 66 -6.26 9.29 11.59
CA SER A 66 -7.22 8.34 11.05
C SER A 66 -8.56 9.05 10.86
N VAL A 67 -9.20 8.86 9.71
CA VAL A 67 -10.42 9.60 9.34
C VAL A 67 -11.50 8.64 8.88
N LEU A 68 -12.69 8.77 9.46
CA LEU A 68 -13.91 8.16 8.93
C LEU A 68 -14.77 9.27 8.32
N ARG A 69 -15.08 9.14 7.03
CA ARG A 69 -15.94 10.09 6.33
C ARG A 69 -17.41 9.80 6.64
N LYS A 70 -18.29 10.77 6.42
CA LYS A 70 -19.72 10.49 6.45
C LYS A 70 -20.09 9.64 5.23
N PRO A 71 -21.10 8.76 5.34
CA PRO A 71 -21.45 7.82 4.27
C PRO A 71 -21.68 8.49 2.91
N GLU A 72 -22.28 9.67 2.88
CA GLU A 72 -22.55 10.44 1.65
C GLU A 72 -21.30 10.95 0.92
N TYR A 73 -20.13 10.90 1.56
CA TYR A 73 -18.85 11.28 0.96
C TYR A 73 -17.91 10.08 0.73
N GLU A 74 -18.21 8.89 1.25
CA GLU A 74 -17.43 7.68 0.97
C GLU A 74 -17.55 7.28 -0.51
N PRO A 75 -16.45 6.91 -1.21
CA PRO A 75 -16.58 6.24 -2.49
C PRO A 75 -17.35 4.93 -2.32
N PRO A 76 -18.23 4.56 -3.28
CA PRO A 76 -18.95 3.30 -3.20
C PRO A 76 -17.96 2.13 -3.29
N SER A 77 -18.13 1.14 -2.42
CA SER A 77 -17.38 -0.12 -2.51
C SER A 77 -17.89 -0.96 -3.69
N ALA A 78 -17.10 -1.96 -4.11
CA ALA A 78 -17.56 -2.93 -5.11
C ALA A 78 -18.83 -3.66 -4.64
N GLN A 79 -18.97 -3.89 -3.34
CA GLN A 79 -20.16 -4.49 -2.74
C GLN A 79 -21.39 -3.57 -2.84
N ASP A 80 -21.24 -2.26 -2.60
CA ASP A 80 -22.33 -1.28 -2.74
C ASP A 80 -22.84 -1.20 -4.19
N LEU A 81 -21.95 -1.49 -5.15
CA LEU A 81 -22.27 -1.55 -6.57
C LEU A 81 -22.75 -2.92 -7.05
N GLY A 82 -22.77 -3.93 -6.18
CA GLY A 82 -23.14 -5.30 -6.54
C GLY A 82 -22.19 -5.97 -7.54
N LEU A 83 -20.93 -5.52 -7.60
CA LEU A 83 -19.93 -6.07 -8.50
C LEU A 83 -19.31 -7.33 -7.89
N GLU A 84 -19.15 -8.38 -8.70
CA GLU A 84 -18.32 -9.52 -8.33
C GLU A 84 -16.85 -9.09 -8.31
N THR A 85 -16.20 -9.22 -7.15
CA THR A 85 -14.76 -8.97 -7.06
C THR A 85 -14.01 -10.28 -7.33
N PRO A 86 -13.12 -10.35 -8.33
CA PRO A 86 -12.27 -11.50 -8.54
C PRO A 86 -11.43 -11.77 -7.27
N SER A 87 -11.23 -13.05 -6.95
CA SER A 87 -10.49 -13.45 -5.75
C SER A 87 -9.02 -13.06 -5.87
N ASP A 88 -8.55 -12.13 -5.01
CA ASP A 88 -7.14 -11.77 -4.79
C ASP A 88 -6.19 -12.09 -5.95
N ASN A 89 -6.29 -11.32 -7.02
CA ASN A 89 -5.31 -11.37 -8.08
C ASN A 89 -4.11 -10.51 -7.70
N PHE A 90 -3.18 -11.06 -6.92
CA PHE A 90 -1.89 -10.40 -6.73
C PHE A 90 -0.93 -10.90 -7.80
N ALA A 91 -0.10 -9.99 -8.31
CA ALA A 91 1.06 -10.40 -9.08
C ALA A 91 1.94 -11.31 -8.21
N ILE A 92 2.27 -12.50 -8.71
CA ILE A 92 3.11 -13.46 -7.99
C ILE A 92 4.49 -13.43 -8.61
N THR A 93 5.48 -12.86 -7.91
CA THR A 93 6.88 -12.97 -8.31
C THR A 93 7.32 -14.42 -8.33
N VAL A 94 7.90 -14.86 -9.44
CA VAL A 94 8.38 -16.23 -9.63
C VAL A 94 9.88 -16.32 -9.88
N ILE A 95 10.50 -15.29 -10.46
CA ILE A 95 11.95 -15.20 -10.62
C ILE A 95 12.43 -13.86 -10.06
N ASP A 96 13.43 -13.87 -9.18
CA ASP A 96 14.17 -12.67 -8.75
C ASP A 96 15.67 -12.90 -8.91
N LYS A 97 16.39 -11.92 -9.49
CA LYS A 97 17.84 -11.94 -9.72
C LYS A 97 18.37 -13.18 -10.46
N GLY A 98 17.53 -13.79 -11.30
CA GLY A 98 17.85 -15.02 -12.03
C GLY A 98 17.84 -16.26 -11.14
N GLU A 99 17.01 -16.25 -10.10
CA GLU A 99 16.72 -17.39 -9.25
C GLU A 99 15.23 -17.61 -9.16
N LEU A 100 14.81 -18.87 -9.28
CA LEU A 100 13.42 -19.26 -9.19
C LEU A 100 12.99 -19.32 -7.72
N LEU A 101 11.93 -18.62 -7.38
CA LEU A 101 11.35 -18.64 -6.04
C LEU A 101 10.55 -19.94 -5.87
N LYS A 102 10.89 -20.73 -4.85
CA LYS A 102 10.23 -22.03 -4.59
C LYS A 102 8.85 -21.90 -3.93
N MET A 103 8.54 -20.72 -3.38
CA MET A 103 7.26 -20.45 -2.71
C MET A 103 6.63 -19.17 -3.24
N SER A 104 5.32 -19.20 -3.42
CA SER A 104 4.50 -18.02 -3.72
C SER A 104 4.16 -17.24 -2.44
N MET A 105 3.70 -15.98 -2.59
CA MET A 105 3.32 -15.13 -1.45
C MET A 105 2.22 -15.71 -0.54
N LYS A 106 1.49 -16.75 -0.98
CA LYS A 106 0.45 -17.45 -0.19
C LYS A 106 0.92 -18.77 0.43
N GLY A 107 2.22 -19.05 0.45
CA GLY A 107 2.77 -20.30 1.02
C GLY A 107 2.43 -21.56 0.23
N LYS A 108 1.88 -21.43 -0.99
CA LYS A 108 1.71 -22.54 -1.92
C LYS A 108 3.02 -22.81 -2.66
N GLU A 109 3.34 -24.08 -2.85
CA GLU A 109 4.45 -24.52 -3.68
C GLU A 109 4.24 -24.04 -5.12
N MET A 110 5.29 -23.44 -5.66
CA MET A 110 5.32 -22.97 -7.03
C MET A 110 5.59 -24.15 -7.97
N ASP A 111 4.76 -24.32 -8.99
CA ASP A 111 5.04 -25.28 -10.06
C ASP A 111 6.18 -24.74 -10.94
N THR A 112 7.41 -25.15 -10.58
CA THR A 112 8.63 -24.68 -11.24
C THR A 112 8.70 -25.06 -12.71
N ASP A 113 8.01 -26.12 -13.13
CA ASP A 113 8.04 -26.58 -14.50
C ASP A 113 7.13 -25.73 -15.38
N LYS A 114 5.98 -25.29 -14.86
CA LYS A 114 5.14 -24.30 -15.54
C LYS A 114 5.88 -23.00 -15.81
N VAL A 115 6.65 -22.50 -14.84
CA VAL A 115 7.45 -21.27 -15.03
C VAL A 115 8.49 -21.46 -16.13
N ARG A 116 9.18 -22.61 -16.16
CA ARG A 116 10.18 -22.92 -17.20
C ARG A 116 9.56 -23.03 -18.59
N ILE A 117 8.42 -23.70 -18.71
CA ILE A 117 7.70 -23.83 -19.98
C ILE A 117 7.31 -22.46 -20.52
N GLU A 118 6.74 -21.60 -19.66
CA GLU A 118 6.27 -20.28 -20.09
C GLU A 118 7.43 -19.33 -20.42
N MET A 119 8.53 -19.43 -19.67
CA MET A 119 9.80 -18.77 -19.98
C MET A 119 10.32 -19.14 -21.39
N GLN A 120 10.32 -20.43 -21.71
CA GLN A 120 10.78 -20.94 -23.01
C GLN A 120 9.89 -20.50 -24.16
N LYS A 121 8.55 -20.48 -23.98
CA LYS A 121 7.62 -19.93 -24.99
C LYS A 121 7.92 -18.48 -25.34
N GLN A 122 8.45 -17.71 -24.39
CA GLN A 122 8.85 -16.31 -24.59
C GLN A 122 10.30 -16.15 -25.08
N GLY A 123 10.99 -17.24 -25.42
CA GLY A 123 12.33 -17.23 -26.00
C GLY A 123 13.48 -17.16 -25.01
N TYR A 124 13.25 -17.49 -23.74
CA TYR A 124 14.29 -17.57 -22.73
C TYR A 124 14.58 -19.03 -22.38
N ASP A 125 15.79 -19.50 -22.66
CA ASP A 125 16.19 -20.88 -22.34
C ASP A 125 16.81 -21.02 -20.95
N ASN A 126 17.32 -19.91 -20.38
CA ASN A 126 18.04 -19.90 -19.13
C ASN A 126 17.48 -18.85 -18.15
N ILE A 127 17.07 -19.30 -16.97
CA ILE A 127 16.58 -18.45 -15.87
C ILE A 127 17.59 -17.36 -15.50
N LYS A 128 18.90 -17.60 -15.66
CA LYS A 128 19.96 -16.62 -15.36
C LYS A 128 19.95 -15.40 -16.29
N ASP A 129 19.33 -15.52 -17.47
CA ASP A 129 19.14 -14.43 -18.41
C ASP A 129 17.93 -13.54 -18.03
N ILE A 130 17.16 -13.92 -17.01
CA ILE A 130 16.02 -13.17 -16.50
C ILE A 130 16.42 -12.46 -15.20
N ALA A 131 16.16 -11.15 -15.14
CA ALA A 131 16.36 -10.37 -13.94
C ALA A 131 15.18 -10.49 -12.98
N TYR A 132 13.96 -10.54 -13.52
CA TYR A 132 12.72 -10.61 -12.77
C TYR A 132 11.62 -11.25 -13.62
N ALA A 133 10.72 -12.01 -12.99
CA ALA A 133 9.47 -12.43 -13.62
C ALA A 133 8.35 -12.56 -12.59
N GLU A 134 7.12 -12.26 -13.01
CA GLU A 134 5.91 -12.41 -12.19
C GLU A 134 4.73 -12.91 -13.04
N TYR A 135 3.82 -13.66 -12.42
CA TYR A 135 2.50 -13.89 -13.01
C TYR A 135 1.59 -12.73 -12.68
N GLY A 136 1.01 -12.10 -13.70
CA GLY A 136 -0.05 -11.12 -13.55
C GLY A 136 -1.38 -11.74 -13.13
N GLU A 137 -2.36 -10.89 -12.88
CA GLU A 137 -3.73 -11.25 -12.50
C GLU A 137 -4.43 -12.17 -13.51
N ASP A 138 -4.08 -12.03 -14.78
CA ASP A 138 -4.61 -12.79 -15.90
C ASP A 138 -3.88 -14.13 -16.14
N GLY A 139 -2.91 -14.46 -15.28
CA GLY A 139 -2.07 -15.64 -15.40
C GLY A 139 -0.96 -15.53 -16.45
N THR A 140 -0.75 -14.35 -17.04
CA THR A 140 0.36 -14.13 -17.99
C THR A 140 1.68 -13.98 -17.25
N LEU A 141 2.74 -14.60 -17.76
CA LEU A 141 4.08 -14.45 -17.21
C LEU A 141 4.73 -13.19 -17.80
N TYR A 142 4.94 -12.17 -17.00
CA TYR A 142 5.72 -11.00 -17.37
C TYR A 142 7.21 -11.23 -17.07
N ILE A 143 8.09 -10.99 -18.04
CA ILE A 143 9.53 -11.23 -17.93
C ILE A 143 10.32 -9.94 -18.17
N ILE A 144 11.22 -9.63 -17.23
CA ILE A 144 12.26 -8.61 -17.39
C ILE A 144 13.61 -9.29 -17.65
N PRO A 145 14.19 -9.17 -18.85
CA PRO A 145 15.49 -9.75 -19.15
C PRO A 145 16.63 -9.01 -18.44
N ARG A 146 17.71 -9.73 -18.18
CA ARG A 146 18.93 -9.19 -17.60
C ARG A 146 19.70 -8.41 -18.67
N LYS A 147 20.00 -7.13 -18.40
CA LYS A 147 20.82 -6.31 -19.30
C LYS A 147 22.22 -6.92 -19.40
N ARG A 148 22.63 -7.38 -20.59
CA ARG A 148 24.01 -7.81 -20.85
C ARG A 148 24.93 -6.58 -20.75
N LYS A 149 25.97 -6.66 -19.91
CA LYS A 149 27.03 -5.64 -19.91
C LYS A 149 27.75 -5.68 -21.25
N LYS A 150 27.70 -4.59 -22.03
CA LYS A 150 28.59 -4.44 -23.20
C LYS A 150 30.03 -4.40 -22.69
N ASN A 151 30.84 -5.40 -23.05
CA ASN A 151 32.27 -5.33 -22.82
C ASN A 151 32.82 -4.11 -23.58
N ARG A 152 33.37 -3.12 -22.85
CA ARG A 152 34.15 -2.06 -23.47
C ARG A 152 35.44 -2.70 -24.01
N THR A 153 35.52 -2.89 -25.32
CA THR A 153 36.79 -3.19 -25.98
C THR A 153 37.72 -2.01 -25.74
N ILE A 154 38.73 -2.19 -24.89
CA ILE A 154 39.84 -1.24 -24.76
C ILE A 154 40.64 -1.38 -26.05
N ILE A 155 40.48 -0.44 -26.98
CA ILE A 155 41.38 -0.32 -28.13
C ILE A 155 42.70 0.20 -27.57
N ARG A 156 43.67 -0.69 -27.35
CA ARG A 156 45.06 -0.29 -27.12
C ARG A 156 45.61 0.14 -28.47
N ASN A 157 45.67 1.45 -28.71
CA ASN A 157 46.46 1.96 -29.82
C ASN A 157 47.94 1.71 -29.49
N MET A 158 48.60 0.93 -30.33
CA MET A 158 50.06 0.81 -30.36
C MET A 158 50.61 1.70 -31.48
N THR A 159 51.62 2.47 -31.10
CA THR A 159 52.50 3.36 -31.88
C THR A 159 51.98 4.75 -32.16
#